data_AF-A0A2V6DXZ2-F1
#
_entry.id   AF-A0A2V6DXZ2-F1
#
_cell.length_a   1.000
_cell.length_b   1.000
_cell.length_c   1.000
_cell.angle_alpha   90.00
_cell.angle_beta   90.00
_cell.angle_gamma   90.00
#
_symmetry.space_group_name_H-M   'P 1'
#
loop_
_entity.id
_entity.type
_entity.pdbx_description
1 polymer ?
#
loop_
_entity_poly.entity_id
_entity_poly.type
_entity_poly.pdbx_seq_one_letter_code
_entity_poly.pdbx_strand_id
1 'polypeptide(L)'
;MTFAVVRAVPRRDFFSFCTTLRPIELKALGELSHVRHLQKGELIYTTGELAEEVYSVNRGVVEVIQLIPGESDERSFVTRGDIFGVADALGKMPRSRSARAQEIVSLQCFNRENFVAISQRVPSFLLFLCEQMAHRLNQVRAGKGPGGSQKLSGSLANFDLITVHQTIISSGQTGELEVLNEHNERIATFYFQGGALRSGQFQQLTGEEAFWQLFLSDDIPGSFSFASGVQPITDCLQSVEITQSPNDMLITAMRHRDEFHNLKKTTPDPNTLLQRLAPSFEWPPDAEPELKPLAERIWNYSFDRRFTINELFRQNAVCELKIYLVVSEMLRIGQIATVHPTPQLAKAS
;
A
#
# COMPACT_ATOMS: atom_id res chain seq x y z
N MET A 1 -21.39 25.87 -11.60
CA MET A 1 -21.35 24.52 -12.17
C MET A 1 -20.63 23.62 -11.19
N THR A 2 -21.39 22.81 -10.46
CA THR A 2 -20.91 21.95 -9.37
C THR A 2 -20.29 20.71 -10.01
N PHE A 3 -18.96 20.57 -9.92
CA PHE A 3 -18.30 19.33 -10.31
C PHE A 3 -18.69 18.24 -9.32
N ALA A 4 -19.46 17.26 -9.80
CA ALA A 4 -19.76 16.07 -9.02
C ALA A 4 -18.46 15.31 -8.76
N VAL A 5 -18.10 15.14 -7.50
CA VAL A 5 -17.01 14.27 -7.05
C VAL A 5 -17.35 12.86 -7.48
N VAL A 6 -16.68 12.38 -8.53
CA VAL A 6 -16.77 10.98 -8.95
C VAL A 6 -16.08 10.16 -7.85
N ARG A 7 -16.88 9.46 -7.03
CA ARG A 7 -16.38 8.48 -6.06
C ARG A 7 -15.47 7.48 -6.79
N ALA A 8 -14.20 7.41 -6.41
CA ALA A 8 -13.31 6.36 -6.89
C ALA A 8 -13.82 5.01 -6.36
N VAL A 9 -14.22 4.13 -7.26
CA VAL A 9 -14.64 2.77 -6.94
C VAL A 9 -13.37 1.97 -6.59
N PRO A 10 -13.25 1.36 -5.40
CA PRO A 10 -12.09 0.55 -5.03
C PRO A 10 -11.89 -0.57 -6.05
N ARG A 11 -10.63 -0.90 -6.37
CA ARG A 11 -10.28 -1.94 -7.35
C ARG A 11 -10.85 -3.28 -6.88
N ARG A 12 -11.95 -3.68 -7.49
CA ARG A 12 -12.54 -4.99 -7.25
C ARG A 12 -11.70 -6.02 -7.98
N ASP A 13 -11.12 -6.98 -7.28
CA ASP A 13 -10.53 -8.16 -7.93
C ASP A 13 -11.65 -9.12 -8.41
N PHE A 14 -11.30 -10.11 -9.23
CA PHE A 14 -12.25 -11.07 -9.79
C PHE A 14 -12.99 -11.88 -8.71
N PHE A 15 -12.34 -12.20 -7.60
CA PHE A 15 -12.97 -12.97 -6.52
C PHE A 15 -13.98 -12.12 -5.75
N SER A 16 -13.63 -10.88 -5.43
CA SER A 16 -14.53 -9.88 -4.86
C SER A 16 -15.70 -9.55 -5.79
N PHE A 17 -15.51 -9.63 -7.11
CA PHE A 17 -16.63 -9.60 -8.05
C PHE A 17 -17.52 -10.84 -7.92
N CYS A 18 -16.93 -12.03 -7.88
CA CYS A 18 -17.67 -13.29 -7.77
C CYS A 18 -18.54 -13.38 -6.50
N THR A 19 -18.09 -12.82 -5.37
CA THR A 19 -18.89 -12.81 -4.12
C THR A 19 -20.18 -11.99 -4.23
N THR A 20 -20.33 -11.18 -5.28
CA THR A 20 -21.52 -10.35 -5.49
C THR A 20 -22.48 -10.88 -6.53
N LEU A 21 -22.12 -11.99 -7.17
CA LEU A 21 -22.98 -12.70 -8.08
C LEU A 21 -23.99 -13.54 -7.31
N ARG A 22 -25.21 -13.65 -7.86
CA ARG A 22 -26.16 -14.64 -7.39
C ARG A 22 -25.61 -16.05 -7.67
N PRO A 23 -25.98 -17.08 -6.89
CA PRO A 23 -25.49 -18.44 -7.11
C PRO A 23 -25.68 -18.96 -8.55
N ILE A 24 -26.78 -18.57 -9.20
CA ILE A 24 -27.07 -18.94 -10.60
C ILE A 24 -26.09 -18.26 -11.57
N GLU A 25 -25.73 -17.00 -11.33
CA GLU A 25 -24.79 -16.24 -12.13
C GLU A 25 -23.36 -16.76 -11.93
N LEU A 26 -22.97 -17.05 -10.69
CA LEU A 26 -21.68 -17.65 -10.38
C LEU A 26 -21.53 -19.02 -11.05
N LYS A 27 -22.58 -19.86 -11.00
CA LYS A 27 -22.61 -21.14 -11.70
C LYS A 27 -22.50 -20.97 -13.21
N ALA A 28 -23.25 -20.02 -13.79
CA ALA A 28 -23.17 -19.71 -15.22
C ALA A 28 -21.77 -19.27 -15.65
N LEU A 29 -21.11 -18.43 -14.84
CA LEU A 29 -19.76 -17.96 -15.11
C LEU A 29 -18.76 -19.13 -15.08
N GLY A 30 -18.91 -20.04 -14.11
CA GLY A 30 -18.11 -21.27 -14.03
C GLY A 30 -18.35 -22.25 -15.18
N GLU A 31 -19.59 -22.39 -15.67
CA GLU A 31 -19.91 -23.22 -16.84
C GLU A 31 -19.37 -22.65 -18.16
N LEU A 32 -19.24 -21.33 -18.25
CA LEU A 32 -18.81 -20.62 -19.47
C LEU A 32 -17.30 -20.33 -19.49
N SER A 33 -16.56 -20.90 -18.56
CA SER A 33 -15.11 -20.77 -18.44
C SER A 33 -14.47 -22.12 -18.10
N HIS A 34 -13.15 -22.21 -18.25
CA HIS A 34 -12.41 -23.43 -17.93
C HIS A 34 -11.13 -23.10 -17.17
N VAL A 35 -10.61 -24.07 -16.42
CA VAL A 35 -9.34 -23.90 -15.69
C VAL A 35 -8.19 -24.38 -16.55
N ARG A 36 -7.13 -23.56 -16.66
CA ARG A 36 -5.86 -23.93 -17.28
C ARG A 36 -4.74 -23.90 -16.25
N HIS A 37 -3.96 -24.96 -16.17
CA HIS A 37 -2.78 -25.05 -15.30
C HIS A 37 -1.52 -24.94 -16.14
N LEU A 38 -0.56 -24.15 -15.66
CA LEU A 38 0.73 -23.94 -16.31
C LEU A 38 1.88 -24.14 -15.33
N GLN A 39 2.99 -24.67 -15.84
CA GLN A 39 4.26 -24.78 -15.12
C GLN A 39 5.07 -23.48 -15.25
N LYS A 40 6.06 -23.32 -14.35
CA LYS A 40 7.01 -22.19 -14.41
C LYS A 40 7.69 -22.13 -15.79
N GLY A 41 7.65 -20.94 -16.40
CA GLY A 41 8.25 -20.65 -17.69
C GLY A 41 7.36 -20.88 -18.90
N GLU A 42 6.20 -21.53 -18.74
CA GLU A 42 5.27 -21.76 -19.85
C GLU A 42 4.60 -20.46 -20.32
N LEU A 43 4.44 -20.34 -21.64
CA LEU A 43 3.77 -19.22 -22.28
C LEU A 43 2.25 -19.44 -22.27
N ILE A 44 1.53 -18.43 -21.81
CA ILE A 44 0.06 -18.41 -21.83
C ILE A 44 -0.43 -18.01 -23.21
N TYR A 45 0.16 -16.95 -23.77
CA TYR A 45 0.02 -16.48 -25.15
C TYR A 45 1.25 -15.66 -25.55
N THR A 46 1.48 -15.51 -26.85
CA THR A 46 2.58 -14.71 -27.41
C THR A 46 2.09 -13.51 -28.22
N THR A 47 2.93 -12.49 -28.29
CA THR A 47 2.66 -11.29 -29.09
C THR A 47 2.42 -11.65 -30.55
N GLY A 48 1.36 -11.12 -31.15
CA GLY A 48 0.96 -11.39 -32.52
C GLY A 48 -0.02 -12.55 -32.69
N GLU A 49 -0.22 -13.41 -31.69
CA GLU A 49 -1.28 -14.42 -31.71
C GLU A 49 -2.66 -13.75 -31.70
N LEU A 50 -3.67 -14.38 -32.32
CA LEU A 50 -5.04 -13.86 -32.26
C LEU A 50 -5.57 -13.97 -30.82
N ALA A 51 -6.06 -12.86 -30.26
CA ALA A 51 -6.60 -12.85 -28.92
C ALA A 51 -8.03 -13.41 -28.87
N GLU A 52 -8.18 -14.64 -28.39
CA GLU A 52 -9.48 -15.32 -28.32
C GLU A 52 -9.98 -15.57 -26.90
N GLU A 53 -9.18 -15.24 -25.88
CA GLU A 53 -9.48 -15.56 -24.48
C GLU A 53 -9.13 -14.41 -23.54
N VAL A 54 -9.87 -14.33 -22.44
CA VAL A 54 -9.58 -13.48 -21.28
C VAL A 54 -9.24 -14.37 -20.09
N TYR A 55 -8.36 -13.91 -19.22
CA TYR A 55 -7.84 -14.73 -18.12
C TYR A 55 -8.01 -14.04 -16.78
N SER A 56 -8.38 -14.80 -15.76
CA SER A 56 -8.21 -14.43 -14.35
C SER A 56 -7.21 -15.37 -13.68
N VAL A 57 -6.34 -14.84 -12.81
CA VAL A 57 -5.38 -15.68 -12.09
C VAL A 57 -6.05 -16.30 -10.86
N ASN A 58 -6.20 -17.62 -10.86
CA ASN A 58 -6.68 -18.36 -9.70
C ASN A 58 -5.61 -18.54 -8.63
N ARG A 59 -4.38 -18.83 -9.08
CA ARG A 59 -3.19 -19.03 -8.25
C ARG A 59 -1.95 -18.77 -9.10
N GLY A 60 -0.90 -18.24 -8.50
CA GLY A 60 0.40 -18.06 -9.15
C GLY A 60 0.68 -16.61 -9.56
N VAL A 61 1.83 -16.41 -10.20
CA VAL A 61 2.26 -15.12 -10.79
C VAL A 61 2.47 -15.25 -12.29
N VAL A 62 1.88 -14.33 -13.05
CA VAL A 62 2.04 -14.20 -14.50
C VAL A 62 2.82 -12.93 -14.83
N GLU A 63 3.89 -13.07 -15.62
CA GLU A 63 4.63 -11.95 -16.20
C GLU A 63 4.04 -11.62 -17.58
N VAL A 64 3.62 -10.38 -17.79
CA VAL A 64 3.15 -9.84 -19.07
C VAL A 64 4.24 -8.91 -19.63
N ILE A 65 4.73 -9.23 -20.82
CA ILE A 65 5.89 -8.64 -21.47
C ILE A 65 5.45 -7.92 -22.75
N GLN A 66 5.73 -6.63 -22.87
CA GLN A 66 5.61 -5.89 -24.12
C GLN A 66 7.00 -5.67 -24.71
N LEU A 67 7.24 -6.24 -25.89
CA LEU A 67 8.45 -5.98 -26.66
C LEU A 67 8.27 -4.65 -27.39
N ILE A 68 9.12 -3.66 -27.09
CA ILE A 68 9.09 -2.35 -27.73
C ILE A 68 10.41 -2.20 -28.52
N PRO A 69 10.36 -2.16 -29.87
CA PRO A 69 11.58 -2.03 -30.67
C PRO A 69 12.34 -0.74 -30.34
N GLY A 70 13.60 -0.88 -29.90
CA GLY A 70 14.47 0.25 -29.55
C GLY A 70 14.36 0.76 -28.11
N GLU A 71 13.48 0.18 -27.30
CA GLU A 71 13.37 0.45 -25.86
C GLU A 71 13.50 -0.87 -25.05
N SER A 72 13.60 -0.76 -23.72
CA SER A 72 13.58 -1.94 -22.84
C SER A 72 12.18 -2.57 -22.80
N ASP A 73 12.12 -3.91 -22.78
CA ASP A 73 10.85 -4.65 -22.63
C ASP A 73 10.06 -4.17 -21.39
N GLU A 74 8.80 -3.76 -21.60
CA GLU A 74 7.89 -3.43 -20.50
C GLU A 74 7.41 -4.74 -19.86
N ARG A 75 7.66 -4.90 -18.56
CA ARG A 75 7.23 -6.08 -17.80
C ARG A 75 6.27 -5.66 -16.71
N SER A 76 5.15 -6.36 -16.62
CA SER A 76 4.15 -6.19 -15.56
C SER A 76 3.79 -7.56 -15.00
N PHE A 77 3.46 -7.61 -13.71
CA PHE A 77 3.09 -8.85 -13.04
C PHE A 77 1.61 -8.84 -12.71
N VAL A 78 0.97 -9.99 -12.90
CA VAL A 78 -0.46 -10.21 -12.69
C VAL A 78 -0.58 -11.37 -11.71
N THR A 79 -1.29 -11.15 -10.61
CA THR A 79 -1.39 -12.10 -9.49
C THR A 79 -2.83 -12.50 -9.23
N ARG A 80 -3.03 -13.36 -8.22
CA ARG A 80 -4.34 -13.90 -7.85
C ARG A 80 -5.44 -12.83 -7.81
N GLY A 81 -6.54 -13.09 -8.52
CA GLY A 81 -7.71 -12.21 -8.60
C GLY A 81 -7.64 -11.18 -9.72
N ASP A 82 -6.46 -10.93 -10.30
CA ASP A 82 -6.36 -10.01 -11.43
C ASP A 82 -6.89 -10.63 -12.72
N ILE A 83 -7.48 -9.78 -13.56
CA ILE A 83 -7.86 -10.11 -14.93
C ILE A 83 -6.91 -9.45 -15.92
N PHE A 84 -6.47 -10.21 -16.93
CA PHE A 84 -5.58 -9.75 -17.98
C PHE A 84 -5.97 -10.29 -19.37
N GLY A 85 -5.35 -9.74 -20.42
CA GLY A 85 -5.62 -10.10 -21.81
C GLY A 85 -6.97 -9.58 -22.36
N VAL A 86 -7.64 -8.66 -21.64
CA VAL A 86 -9.00 -8.19 -21.95
C VAL A 86 -9.07 -7.39 -23.25
N ALA A 87 -8.21 -6.37 -23.39
CA ALA A 87 -8.31 -5.38 -24.46
C ALA A 87 -8.21 -6.03 -25.85
N ASP A 88 -7.17 -6.83 -26.07
CA ASP A 88 -6.93 -7.50 -27.35
C ASP A 88 -8.05 -8.50 -27.67
N ALA A 89 -8.52 -9.26 -26.65
CA ALA A 89 -9.55 -10.29 -26.84
C ALA A 89 -10.92 -9.70 -27.18
N LEU A 90 -11.32 -8.61 -26.50
CA LEU A 90 -12.57 -7.90 -26.82
C LEU A 90 -12.48 -7.15 -28.15
N GLY A 91 -11.32 -6.57 -28.46
CA GLY A 91 -11.07 -5.83 -29.70
C GLY A 91 -10.88 -6.71 -30.94
N LYS A 92 -10.79 -8.04 -30.78
CA LYS A 92 -10.38 -8.98 -31.85
C LYS A 92 -9.06 -8.59 -32.52
N MET A 93 -8.13 -8.11 -31.70
CA MET A 93 -6.81 -7.69 -32.15
C MET A 93 -5.79 -8.80 -31.85
N PRO A 94 -4.68 -8.86 -32.60
CA PRO A 94 -3.53 -9.65 -32.18
C PRO A 94 -3.07 -9.24 -30.79
N ARG A 95 -2.53 -10.19 -30.02
CA ARG A 95 -1.93 -9.94 -28.71
C ARG A 95 -0.85 -8.88 -28.83
N SER A 96 -1.02 -7.79 -28.09
CA SER A 96 -0.06 -6.68 -28.05
C SER A 96 1.16 -6.99 -27.16
N ARG A 97 1.02 -7.99 -26.28
CA ARG A 97 1.99 -8.40 -25.27
C ARG A 97 2.07 -9.93 -25.23
N SER A 98 3.16 -10.47 -24.70
CA SER A 98 3.30 -11.90 -24.37
C SER A 98 3.02 -12.11 -22.88
N ALA A 99 2.52 -13.28 -22.50
CA ALA A 99 2.29 -13.62 -21.09
C ALA A 99 2.95 -14.97 -20.74
N ARG A 100 3.67 -15.03 -19.62
CA ARG A 100 4.44 -16.19 -19.18
C ARG A 100 4.24 -16.47 -17.70
N ALA A 101 4.08 -17.73 -17.33
CA ALA A 101 4.02 -18.15 -15.94
C ALA A 101 5.41 -18.02 -15.26
N GLN A 102 5.49 -17.34 -14.11
CA GLN A 102 6.73 -17.23 -13.32
C GLN A 102 6.90 -18.35 -12.28
N GLU A 103 5.81 -19.06 -12.01
CA GLU A 103 5.71 -20.19 -11.11
C GLU A 103 4.58 -21.11 -11.58
N ILE A 104 4.16 -22.07 -10.74
CA ILE A 104 2.98 -22.88 -11.04
C ILE A 104 1.75 -21.97 -11.00
N VAL A 105 1.08 -21.82 -12.15
CA VAL A 105 -0.06 -20.92 -12.32
C VAL A 105 -1.33 -21.73 -12.60
N SER A 106 -2.45 -21.29 -12.03
CA SER A 106 -3.79 -21.72 -12.39
C SER A 106 -4.58 -20.50 -12.86
N LEU A 107 -5.18 -20.58 -14.03
CA LEU A 107 -5.98 -19.52 -14.64
C LEU A 107 -7.42 -19.96 -14.81
N GLN A 108 -8.35 -19.03 -14.64
CA GLN A 108 -9.69 -19.12 -15.17
C GLN A 108 -9.70 -18.48 -16.57
N CYS A 109 -10.00 -19.27 -17.59
CA CYS A 109 -10.00 -18.86 -19.00
C CYS A 109 -11.43 -18.67 -19.50
N PHE A 110 -11.68 -17.52 -20.11
CA PHE A 110 -12.97 -17.14 -20.70
C PHE A 110 -12.81 -16.99 -22.21
N ASN A 111 -13.33 -17.95 -22.97
CA ASN A 111 -13.32 -17.88 -24.44
C ASN A 111 -14.24 -16.76 -24.90
N ARG A 112 -13.76 -15.94 -25.83
CA ARG A 112 -14.52 -14.84 -26.45
C ARG A 112 -15.85 -15.31 -27.04
N GLU A 113 -15.89 -16.53 -27.55
CA GLU A 113 -17.09 -17.20 -28.08
C GLU A 113 -18.23 -17.21 -27.05
N ASN A 114 -17.88 -17.41 -25.77
CA ASN A 114 -18.83 -17.48 -24.68
C ASN A 114 -19.29 -16.10 -24.20
N PHE A 115 -18.67 -14.99 -24.63
CA PHE A 115 -18.99 -13.65 -24.10
C PHE A 115 -20.42 -13.22 -24.41
N VAL A 116 -21.03 -13.71 -25.49
CA VAL A 116 -22.46 -13.47 -25.77
C VAL A 116 -23.35 -14.17 -24.75
N ALA A 117 -23.02 -15.41 -24.38
CA ALA A 117 -23.75 -16.13 -23.34
C ALA A 117 -23.50 -15.52 -21.95
N ILE A 118 -22.26 -15.10 -21.67
CA ILE A 118 -21.90 -14.43 -20.42
C ILE A 118 -22.63 -13.09 -20.30
N SER A 119 -22.76 -12.31 -21.38
CA SER A 119 -23.47 -11.02 -21.34
C SER A 119 -24.97 -11.17 -21.06
N GLN A 120 -25.57 -12.28 -21.50
CA GLN A 120 -26.98 -12.59 -21.25
C GLN A 120 -27.21 -13.16 -19.84
N ARG A 121 -26.32 -14.03 -19.35
CA ARG A 121 -26.49 -14.73 -18.07
C ARG A 121 -25.88 -14.00 -16.87
N VAL A 122 -24.82 -13.23 -17.10
CA VAL A 122 -24.02 -12.52 -16.08
C VAL A 122 -23.64 -11.12 -16.61
N PRO A 123 -24.62 -10.23 -16.86
CA PRO A 123 -24.36 -8.92 -17.47
C PRO A 123 -23.40 -8.05 -16.65
N SER A 124 -23.38 -8.21 -15.33
CA SER A 124 -22.45 -7.52 -14.43
C SER A 124 -20.97 -7.82 -14.71
N PHE A 125 -20.65 -8.95 -15.36
CA PHE A 125 -19.27 -9.28 -15.72
C PHE A 125 -18.71 -8.34 -16.79
N LEU A 126 -19.53 -7.90 -17.75
CA LEU A 126 -19.09 -6.94 -18.75
C LEU A 126 -18.80 -5.57 -18.13
N LEU A 127 -19.67 -5.13 -17.20
CA LEU A 127 -19.44 -3.88 -16.45
C LEU A 127 -18.13 -3.98 -15.66
N PHE A 128 -17.91 -5.10 -14.98
CA PHE A 128 -16.67 -5.36 -14.26
C PHE A 128 -15.44 -5.27 -15.18
N LEU A 129 -15.46 -5.89 -16.37
CA LEU A 129 -14.36 -5.77 -17.33
C LEU A 129 -14.15 -4.33 -17.80
N CYS A 130 -15.22 -3.57 -18.05
CA CYS A 130 -15.15 -2.16 -18.41
C CYS A 130 -14.51 -1.31 -17.30
N GLU A 131 -14.88 -1.54 -16.04
CA GLU A 131 -14.27 -0.88 -14.88
C GLU A 131 -12.77 -1.17 -14.78
N GLN A 132 -12.36 -2.44 -14.97
CA GLN A 132 -10.93 -2.80 -14.99
C GLN A 132 -10.16 -2.10 -16.12
N MET A 133 -10.75 -2.02 -17.32
CA MET A 133 -10.14 -1.30 -18.45
C MET A 133 -10.04 0.20 -18.22
N ALA A 134 -11.10 0.83 -17.68
CA ALA A 134 -11.11 2.25 -17.35
C ALA A 134 -10.05 2.58 -16.29
N HIS A 135 -9.91 1.73 -15.27
CA HIS A 135 -8.90 1.90 -14.25
C HIS A 135 -7.48 1.82 -14.84
N ARG A 136 -7.20 0.81 -15.69
CA ARG A 136 -5.90 0.69 -16.39
C ARG A 136 -5.61 1.89 -17.30
N LEU A 137 -6.60 2.40 -18.02
CA LEU A 137 -6.45 3.60 -18.86
C LEU A 137 -6.09 4.85 -18.04
N ASN A 138 -6.70 5.02 -16.86
CA ASN A 138 -6.40 6.12 -15.97
C ASN A 138 -5.01 6.00 -15.34
N GLN A 139 -4.56 4.79 -15.02
CA GLN A 139 -3.18 4.54 -14.57
C GLN A 139 -2.14 4.87 -15.65
N VAL A 140 -2.39 4.51 -16.91
CA VAL A 140 -1.51 4.86 -18.04
C VAL A 140 -1.43 6.38 -18.23
N ARG A 141 -2.52 7.11 -17.98
CA ARG A 141 -2.55 8.58 -18.09
C ARG A 141 -1.88 9.28 -16.92
N ALA A 142 -1.99 8.75 -15.71
CA ALA A 142 -1.29 9.28 -14.53
C ALA A 142 0.23 9.00 -14.56
N GLY A 143 0.67 8.03 -15.36
CA GLY A 143 2.06 7.54 -15.39
C GLY A 143 2.89 7.88 -16.63
N LYS A 144 2.46 8.82 -17.49
CA LYS A 144 3.20 9.18 -18.71
C LYS A 144 4.23 10.29 -18.45
N GLY A 145 5.29 9.94 -17.72
CA GLY A 145 6.59 10.61 -17.84
C GLY A 145 7.39 9.96 -19.00
N PRO A 146 8.24 10.73 -19.72
CA PRO A 146 9.06 10.18 -20.79
C PRO A 146 10.25 9.42 -20.17
N GLY A 147 10.35 8.11 -20.42
CA GLY A 147 11.53 7.32 -20.05
C GLY A 147 11.15 5.92 -19.58
N GLY A 148 11.55 4.92 -20.36
CA GLY A 148 11.37 3.51 -20.05
C GLY A 148 12.07 3.13 -18.76
N SER A 149 11.31 2.55 -17.83
CA SER A 149 11.87 1.97 -16.63
C SER A 149 10.94 0.89 -16.06
N GLN A 150 11.55 -0.21 -15.62
CA GLN A 150 10.88 -1.30 -14.92
C GLN A 150 10.04 -0.72 -13.78
N LYS A 151 8.71 -0.91 -13.86
CA LYS A 151 7.78 -0.51 -12.81
C LYS A 151 7.45 -1.72 -11.94
N LEU A 152 8.00 -1.77 -10.73
CA LEU A 152 7.56 -2.72 -9.71
C LEU A 152 6.31 -2.14 -9.05
N SER A 153 5.13 -2.68 -9.33
CA SER A 153 3.86 -2.19 -8.79
C SER A 153 2.96 -3.33 -8.36
N GLY A 154 2.09 -3.08 -7.39
CA GLY A 154 1.21 -4.10 -6.82
C GLY A 154 0.27 -3.57 -5.74
N SER A 155 -0.63 -4.43 -5.26
CA SER A 155 -1.48 -4.12 -4.10
C SER A 155 -0.79 -4.59 -2.82
N LEU A 156 -0.83 -3.74 -1.79
CA LEU A 156 -0.30 -4.06 -0.46
C LEU A 156 -1.10 -5.15 0.26
N ALA A 157 -2.32 -5.45 -0.20
CA ALA A 157 -3.07 -6.61 0.29
C ALA A 157 -2.43 -7.96 -0.10
N ASN A 158 -1.62 -7.97 -1.16
CA ASN A 158 -1.00 -9.17 -1.72
C ASN A 158 0.53 -9.19 -1.57
N PHE A 159 1.14 -8.04 -1.30
CA PHE A 159 2.58 -7.85 -1.22
C PHE A 159 2.94 -7.14 0.07
N ASP A 160 3.80 -7.77 0.85
CA ASP A 160 4.36 -7.16 2.04
C ASP A 160 5.43 -6.10 1.66
N LEU A 161 5.38 -4.94 2.33
CA LEU A 161 6.27 -3.80 2.08
C LEU A 161 7.75 -4.14 2.30
N ILE A 162 8.06 -5.10 3.18
CA ILE A 162 9.44 -5.55 3.41
C ILE A 162 9.95 -6.23 2.14
N THR A 163 9.13 -7.08 1.51
CA THR A 163 9.50 -7.76 0.25
C THR A 163 9.72 -6.76 -0.88
N VAL A 164 8.85 -5.75 -0.99
CA VAL A 164 8.99 -4.66 -1.97
C VAL A 164 10.32 -3.92 -1.75
N HIS A 165 10.61 -3.52 -0.52
CA HIS A 165 11.83 -2.80 -0.18
C HIS A 165 13.10 -3.65 -0.41
N GLN A 166 13.08 -4.92 0.00
CA GLN A 166 14.18 -5.88 -0.22
C GLN A 166 14.44 -6.10 -1.71
N THR A 167 13.40 -6.11 -2.54
CA THR A 167 13.53 -6.21 -4.00
C THR A 167 14.26 -4.99 -4.55
N ILE A 168 13.92 -3.78 -4.09
CA ILE A 168 14.58 -2.54 -4.50
C ILE A 168 16.06 -2.54 -4.07
N ILE A 169 16.35 -2.87 -2.81
CA ILE A 169 17.73 -2.99 -2.30
C ILE A 169 18.52 -3.99 -3.15
N SER A 170 18.01 -5.21 -3.32
CA SER A 170 18.70 -6.29 -4.03
C SER A 170 18.92 -5.98 -5.52
N SER A 171 18.00 -5.24 -6.13
CA SER A 171 18.12 -4.82 -7.52
C SER A 171 19.11 -3.68 -7.73
N GLY A 172 19.51 -2.95 -6.67
CA GLY A 172 20.36 -1.78 -6.76
C GLY A 172 19.77 -0.63 -7.59
N GLN A 173 18.44 -0.61 -7.78
CA GLN A 173 17.79 0.36 -8.65
C GLN A 173 17.74 1.75 -8.01
N THR A 174 17.85 2.77 -8.85
CA THR A 174 17.59 4.17 -8.50
C THR A 174 16.21 4.53 -9.00
N GLY A 175 15.36 5.06 -8.15
CA GLY A 175 13.98 5.35 -8.51
C GLY A 175 13.14 5.78 -7.32
N GLU A 176 11.87 5.99 -7.58
CA GLU A 176 10.91 6.46 -6.58
C GLU A 176 9.88 5.38 -6.28
N LEU A 177 9.68 5.06 -5.00
CA LEU A 177 8.59 4.24 -4.49
C LEU A 177 7.46 5.14 -4.01
N GLU A 178 6.30 5.00 -4.63
CA GLU A 178 5.06 5.63 -4.21
C GLU A 178 4.18 4.61 -3.49
N VAL A 179 3.55 5.04 -2.40
CA VAL A 179 2.51 4.28 -1.69
C VAL A 179 1.22 5.09 -1.67
N LEU A 180 0.16 4.48 -2.18
CA LEU A 180 -1.19 5.03 -2.25
C LEU A 180 -2.09 4.29 -1.25
N ASN A 181 -3.01 5.00 -0.61
CA ASN A 181 -4.08 4.40 0.20
C ASN A 181 -5.20 3.80 -0.68
N GLU A 182 -6.23 3.22 -0.06
CA GLU A 182 -7.42 2.70 -0.77
C GLU A 182 -8.19 3.76 -1.57
N HIS A 183 -8.09 5.03 -1.18
CA HIS A 183 -8.70 6.17 -1.88
C HIS A 183 -7.84 6.66 -3.05
N ASN A 184 -6.74 5.97 -3.33
CA ASN A 184 -5.78 6.32 -4.39
C ASN A 184 -5.10 7.68 -4.14
N GLU A 185 -5.04 8.11 -2.88
CA GLU A 185 -4.29 9.26 -2.42
C GLU A 185 -2.90 8.82 -2.00
N ARG A 186 -1.91 9.61 -2.40
CA ARG A 186 -0.52 9.38 -2.03
C ARG A 186 -0.32 9.65 -0.54
N ILE A 187 0.04 8.60 0.18
CA ILE A 187 0.35 8.69 1.62
C ILE A 187 1.85 8.70 1.87
N ALA A 188 2.64 8.12 0.97
CA ALA A 188 4.08 8.07 1.11
C ALA A 188 4.82 8.10 -0.23
N THR A 189 6.03 8.65 -0.20
CA THR A 189 6.95 8.69 -1.34
C THR A 189 8.37 8.55 -0.82
N PHE A 190 9.13 7.65 -1.42
CA PHE A 190 10.51 7.36 -1.01
C PHE A 190 11.41 7.29 -2.22
N TYR A 191 12.54 7.98 -2.16
CA TYR A 191 13.54 7.99 -3.23
C TYR A 191 14.73 7.10 -2.88
N PHE A 192 15.07 6.24 -3.84
CA PHE A 192 16.16 5.29 -3.76
C PHE A 192 17.24 5.65 -4.77
N GLN A 193 18.50 5.51 -4.36
CA GLN A 193 19.67 5.68 -5.22
C GLN A 193 20.61 4.50 -5.04
N GLY A 194 20.81 3.70 -6.09
CA GLY A 194 21.63 2.51 -6.02
C GLY A 194 21.09 1.47 -5.03
N GLY A 195 19.77 1.36 -4.88
CA GLY A 195 19.12 0.51 -3.88
C GLY A 195 19.12 1.06 -2.45
N ALA A 196 19.81 2.18 -2.20
CA ALA A 196 19.82 2.82 -0.89
C ALA A 196 18.74 3.89 -0.78
N LEU A 197 17.98 3.87 0.32
CA LEU A 197 17.00 4.91 0.63
C LEU A 197 17.72 6.22 0.94
N ARG A 198 17.40 7.28 0.21
CA ARG A 198 18.05 8.59 0.34
C ARG A 198 17.17 9.65 0.94
N SER A 199 15.88 9.61 0.62
CA SER A 199 14.94 10.60 1.12
C SER A 199 13.54 10.03 1.04
N GLY A 200 12.61 10.64 1.77
CA GLY A 200 11.25 10.16 1.76
C GLY A 200 10.34 10.91 2.70
N GLN A 201 9.06 10.72 2.47
CA GLN A 201 7.99 11.37 3.16
C GLN A 201 6.84 10.40 3.37
N PHE A 202 6.23 10.47 4.55
CA PHE A 202 5.00 9.79 4.90
C PHE A 202 4.08 10.84 5.53
N GLN A 203 3.06 11.28 4.80
CA GLN A 203 2.21 12.40 5.20
C GLN A 203 3.04 13.65 5.59
N GLN A 204 3.06 14.01 6.88
CA GLN A 204 3.84 15.15 7.41
C GLN A 204 5.25 14.77 7.90
N LEU A 205 5.56 13.47 7.98
CA LEU A 205 6.86 12.98 8.43
C LEU A 205 7.82 12.94 7.26
N THR A 206 9.10 13.17 7.52
CA THR A 206 10.16 13.13 6.51
C THR A 206 11.35 12.30 7.00
N GLY A 207 12.21 11.88 6.07
CA GLY A 207 13.44 11.16 6.39
C GLY A 207 13.18 9.80 7.03
N GLU A 208 13.98 9.46 8.04
CA GLU A 208 13.93 8.16 8.73
C GLU A 208 12.60 7.96 9.49
N GLU A 209 12.06 9.02 10.08
CA GLU A 209 10.78 8.99 10.79
C GLU A 209 9.62 8.59 9.87
N ALA A 210 9.62 9.11 8.63
CA ALA A 210 8.66 8.73 7.61
C ALA A 210 8.77 7.26 7.25
N PHE A 211 10.00 6.78 7.13
CA PHE A 211 10.26 5.39 6.77
C PHE A 211 9.79 4.45 7.87
N TRP A 212 10.16 4.69 9.14
CA TRP A 212 9.73 3.83 10.23
C TRP A 212 8.22 3.85 10.43
N GLN A 213 7.57 5.01 10.28
CA GLN A 213 6.11 5.13 10.36
C GLN A 213 5.40 4.20 9.37
N LEU A 214 5.95 4.04 8.16
CA LEU A 214 5.39 3.16 7.14
C LEU A 214 5.29 1.69 7.59
N PHE A 215 6.14 1.24 8.50
CA PHE A 215 6.17 -0.17 8.95
C PHE A 215 5.47 -0.40 10.30
N LEU A 216 4.91 0.64 10.93
CA LEU A 216 4.24 0.47 12.23
C LEU A 216 2.87 -0.21 12.16
N SER A 217 2.27 -0.33 10.99
CA SER A 217 0.98 -1.00 10.78
C SER A 217 1.13 -2.17 9.82
N ASP A 218 0.60 -3.34 10.21
CA ASP A 218 0.60 -4.55 9.37
C ASP A 218 -0.31 -4.41 8.14
N ASP A 219 -1.39 -3.64 8.27
CA ASP A 219 -2.40 -3.45 7.24
C ASP A 219 -2.37 -1.99 6.78
N ILE A 220 -1.45 -1.64 5.88
CA ILE A 220 -1.61 -0.42 5.08
C ILE A 220 -2.41 -0.79 3.84
N PRO A 221 -3.73 -0.52 3.82
CA PRO A 221 -4.53 -0.90 2.69
C PRO A 221 -4.25 0.07 1.53
N GLY A 222 -3.92 -0.49 0.37
CA GLY A 222 -3.50 0.34 -0.76
C GLY A 222 -2.70 -0.37 -1.85
N SER A 223 -1.95 0.43 -2.58
CA SER A 223 -1.08 -0.03 -3.66
C SER A 223 0.25 0.70 -3.65
N PHE A 224 1.28 0.06 -4.17
CA PHE A 224 2.59 0.67 -4.34
C PHE A 224 3.00 0.68 -5.81
N SER A 225 3.85 1.62 -6.17
CA SER A 225 4.47 1.71 -7.49
C SER A 225 5.88 2.26 -7.36
N PHE A 226 6.87 1.49 -7.82
CA PHE A 226 8.24 1.92 -7.95
C PHE A 226 8.55 2.24 -9.41
N ALA A 227 9.07 3.42 -9.68
CA ALA A 227 9.52 3.82 -11.01
C ALA A 227 11.04 4.04 -11.00
N SER A 228 11.76 3.17 -11.72
CA SER A 228 13.23 3.30 -11.86
C SER A 228 13.60 4.49 -12.76
N GLY A 229 14.78 5.08 -12.59
CA GLY A 229 15.31 6.13 -13.47
C GLY A 229 14.57 7.48 -13.43
N VAL A 230 13.63 7.66 -12.51
CA VAL A 230 12.89 8.92 -12.33
C VAL A 230 13.66 9.84 -11.37
N GLN A 231 13.69 11.14 -11.66
CA GLN A 231 14.20 12.13 -10.72
C GLN A 231 13.25 12.28 -9.52
N PRO A 232 13.76 12.50 -8.30
CA PRO A 232 12.92 12.65 -7.12
C PRO A 232 11.91 13.79 -7.32
N ILE A 233 10.64 13.53 -7.00
CA ILE A 233 9.62 14.58 -6.98
C ILE A 233 10.04 15.69 -5.98
N THR A 234 9.60 16.93 -6.22
CA THR A 234 9.93 18.12 -5.43
C THR A 234 9.77 17.93 -3.92
N ASP A 235 8.78 17.14 -3.49
CA ASP A 235 8.54 16.84 -2.08
C ASP A 235 9.67 15.98 -1.46
N CYS A 236 10.20 15.00 -2.20
CA CYS A 236 11.36 14.19 -1.77
C CYS A 236 12.66 15.01 -1.71
N LEU A 237 12.80 16.06 -2.52
CA LEU A 237 13.96 16.97 -2.50
C LEU A 237 13.99 17.89 -1.26
N GLN A 238 12.84 18.12 -0.62
CA GLN A 238 12.73 18.93 0.60
C GLN A 238 12.80 18.09 1.88
N SER A 239 12.76 16.76 1.76
CA SER A 239 12.84 15.85 2.90
C SER A 239 14.27 15.69 3.43
N VAL A 240 14.38 15.34 4.71
CA VAL A 240 15.68 15.11 5.37
C VAL A 240 16.42 13.95 4.70
N GLU A 241 17.70 14.17 4.38
CA GLU A 241 18.55 13.15 3.75
C GLU A 241 18.84 12.01 4.74
N ILE A 242 18.67 10.78 4.25
CA ILE A 242 18.90 9.54 4.98
C ILE A 242 20.28 9.00 4.60
N THR A 243 21.13 8.79 5.60
CA THR A 243 22.51 8.33 5.42
C THR A 243 22.76 6.91 5.94
N GLN A 244 21.78 6.34 6.64
CA GLN A 244 21.86 4.99 7.19
C GLN A 244 21.94 3.92 6.11
N SER A 245 22.49 2.76 6.49
CA SER A 245 22.57 1.63 5.55
C SER A 245 21.16 1.09 5.25
N PRO A 246 20.92 0.55 4.05
CA PRO A 246 19.58 0.09 3.65
C PRO A 246 19.07 -1.07 4.53
N ASN A 247 19.98 -1.92 5.00
CA ASN A 247 19.66 -3.05 5.88
C ASN A 247 19.37 -2.58 7.30
N ASP A 248 20.13 -1.62 7.83
CA ASP A 248 19.90 -1.09 9.18
C ASP A 248 18.56 -0.36 9.28
N MET A 249 18.17 0.37 8.23
CA MET A 249 16.85 1.01 8.13
C MET A 249 15.72 -0.01 8.29
N LEU A 250 15.78 -1.14 7.58
CA LEU A 250 14.77 -2.20 7.68
C LEU A 250 14.80 -2.92 9.03
N ILE A 251 15.98 -3.24 9.56
CA ILE A 251 16.11 -3.89 10.87
C ILE A 251 15.51 -3.02 11.96
N THR A 252 15.80 -1.71 11.94
CA THR A 252 15.25 -0.74 12.88
C THR A 252 13.74 -0.60 12.72
N ALA A 253 13.23 -0.52 11.48
CA ALA A 253 11.79 -0.48 11.21
C ALA A 253 11.04 -1.70 11.78
N MET A 254 11.60 -2.91 11.62
CA MET A 254 11.01 -4.14 12.15
C MET A 254 11.02 -4.17 13.68
N ARG A 255 12.14 -3.76 14.30
CA ARG A 255 12.21 -3.62 15.76
C ARG A 255 11.17 -2.64 16.28
N HIS A 256 11.04 -1.48 15.63
CA HIS A 256 10.07 -0.47 15.98
C HIS A 256 8.62 -0.98 15.88
N ARG A 257 8.30 -1.76 14.84
CA ARG A 257 6.99 -2.42 14.72
C ARG A 257 6.71 -3.34 15.91
N ASP A 258 7.66 -4.21 16.26
CA ASP A 258 7.49 -5.18 17.34
C ASP A 258 7.34 -4.48 18.71
N GLU A 259 8.15 -3.45 18.98
CA GLU A 259 8.05 -2.61 20.17
C GLU A 259 6.70 -1.89 20.25
N PHE A 260 6.26 -1.32 19.13
CA PHE A 260 4.99 -0.61 19.04
C PHE A 260 3.79 -1.52 19.30
N HIS A 261 3.80 -2.74 18.74
CA HIS A 261 2.77 -3.74 18.97
C HIS A 261 2.70 -4.18 20.44
N ASN A 262 3.83 -4.22 21.14
CA ASN A 262 3.86 -4.52 22.56
C ASN A 262 3.36 -3.35 23.41
N LEU A 263 3.78 -2.12 23.10
CA LEU A 263 3.33 -0.92 23.81
C LEU A 263 1.82 -0.67 23.68
N LYS A 264 1.24 -0.90 22.49
CA LYS A 264 -0.21 -0.75 22.29
C LYS A 264 -1.07 -1.64 23.21
N LYS A 265 -0.50 -2.73 23.77
CA LYS A 265 -1.22 -3.61 24.72
C LYS A 265 -1.26 -3.03 26.13
N THR A 266 -0.28 -2.22 26.50
CA THR A 266 -0.10 -1.69 27.86
C THR A 266 -0.47 -0.22 27.99
N THR A 267 -0.45 0.52 26.89
CA THR A 267 -0.72 1.96 26.84
C THR A 267 -2.23 2.22 26.63
N PRO A 268 -2.80 3.32 27.19
CA PRO A 268 -4.20 3.68 26.99
C PRO A 268 -4.57 3.87 25.51
N ASP A 269 -5.87 3.74 25.19
CA ASP A 269 -6.38 3.99 23.84
C ASP A 269 -5.92 5.38 23.34
N PRO A 270 -5.51 5.53 22.08
CA PRO A 270 -4.96 6.78 21.57
C PRO A 270 -5.89 8.00 21.67
N ASN A 271 -7.20 7.81 21.85
CA ASN A 271 -8.17 8.89 22.07
C ASN A 271 -8.49 9.13 23.56
N THR A 272 -7.88 8.38 24.47
CA THR A 272 -8.03 8.59 25.91
C THR A 272 -7.44 9.94 26.28
N LEU A 273 -8.20 10.74 27.02
CA LEU A 273 -7.73 12.02 27.53
C LEU A 273 -6.67 11.79 28.61
N LEU A 274 -5.51 12.42 28.42
CA LEU A 274 -4.40 12.47 29.36
C LEU A 274 -4.31 13.87 29.96
N GLN A 275 -3.86 13.95 31.22
CA GLN A 275 -3.63 15.20 31.91
C GLN A 275 -2.34 15.15 32.72
N ARG A 276 -1.64 16.27 32.76
CA ARG A 276 -0.45 16.46 33.60
C ARG A 276 -0.82 16.44 35.09
N LEU A 277 -0.03 15.71 35.87
CA LEU A 277 -0.14 15.64 37.33
C LEU A 277 1.07 16.25 38.04
N ALA A 278 2.27 16.09 37.48
CA ALA A 278 3.48 16.54 38.16
C ALA A 278 3.76 18.06 37.98
N PRO A 279 4.36 18.71 38.98
CA PRO A 279 4.65 20.14 38.95
C PRO A 279 5.87 20.48 38.07
N SER A 280 6.84 19.57 37.94
CA SER A 280 8.09 19.75 37.19
C SER A 280 8.35 18.59 36.23
N PHE A 281 9.11 18.86 35.17
CA PHE A 281 9.52 17.83 34.21
C PHE A 281 10.66 16.99 34.78
N GLU A 282 10.52 15.68 34.68
CA GLU A 282 11.57 14.71 35.00
C GLU A 282 11.72 13.69 33.87
N TRP A 283 12.95 13.33 33.53
CA TRP A 283 13.20 12.26 32.56
C TRP A 283 14.08 11.19 33.21
N PRO A 284 13.65 9.91 33.24
CA PRO A 284 14.39 8.86 33.91
C PRO A 284 15.80 8.69 33.31
N PRO A 285 16.84 8.49 34.14
CA PRO A 285 18.20 8.27 33.64
C PRO A 285 18.37 6.91 32.94
N ASP A 286 17.47 5.96 33.20
CA ASP A 286 17.36 4.65 32.55
C ASP A 286 16.60 4.69 31.22
N ALA A 287 15.89 5.78 30.91
CA ALA A 287 15.18 5.95 29.66
C ALA A 287 16.10 6.46 28.53
N GLU A 288 15.69 6.23 27.27
CA GLU A 288 16.48 6.65 26.10
C GLU A 288 16.76 8.17 26.12
N PRO A 289 18.04 8.59 26.10
CA PRO A 289 18.40 10.01 26.14
C PRO A 289 17.91 10.79 24.90
N GLU A 290 17.82 10.11 23.76
CA GLU A 290 17.39 10.71 22.48
C GLU A 290 15.92 11.14 22.49
N LEU A 291 15.10 10.54 23.37
CA LEU A 291 13.67 10.87 23.50
C LEU A 291 13.43 12.08 24.42
N LYS A 292 14.42 12.50 25.22
CA LYS A 292 14.28 13.61 26.16
C LYS A 292 13.78 14.91 25.52
N PRO A 293 14.30 15.37 24.36
CA PRO A 293 13.79 16.59 23.72
C PRO A 293 12.32 16.47 23.29
N LEU A 294 11.89 15.28 22.87
CA LEU A 294 10.49 15.02 22.54
C LEU A 294 9.62 15.03 23.80
N ALA A 295 10.09 14.45 24.89
CA ALA A 295 9.43 14.48 26.19
C ALA A 295 9.26 15.90 26.73
N GLU A 296 10.28 16.76 26.58
CA GLU A 296 10.18 18.18 26.92
C GLU A 296 9.13 18.92 26.08
N ARG A 297 9.04 18.63 24.77
CA ARG A 297 8.00 19.19 23.89
C ARG A 297 6.60 18.75 24.31
N ILE A 298 6.41 17.46 24.55
CA ILE A 298 5.12 16.90 25.00
C ILE A 298 4.74 17.48 26.37
N TRP A 299 5.71 17.60 27.29
CA TRP A 299 5.51 18.22 28.59
C TRP A 299 5.06 19.67 28.50
N ASN A 300 5.71 20.48 27.65
CA ASN A 300 5.32 21.87 27.42
C ASN A 300 3.94 21.97 26.77
N TYR A 301 3.61 21.05 25.85
CA TYR A 301 2.28 20.97 25.25
C TYR A 301 1.18 20.63 26.27
N SER A 302 1.50 19.80 27.27
CA SER A 302 0.57 19.39 28.33
C SER A 302 0.18 20.49 29.33
N PHE A 303 0.76 21.69 29.22
CA PHE A 303 0.49 22.80 30.11
C PHE A 303 -0.97 23.29 29.97
N ASP A 304 -1.69 23.24 31.10
CA ASP A 304 -3.07 23.73 31.28
C ASP A 304 -4.12 23.15 30.30
N ARG A 305 -3.88 21.94 29.80
CA ARG A 305 -4.83 21.27 28.89
C ARG A 305 -4.86 19.77 29.08
N ARG A 306 -5.97 19.17 28.68
CA ARG A 306 -6.07 17.74 28.42
C ARG A 306 -5.71 17.49 26.96
N PHE A 307 -5.09 16.36 26.69
CA PHE A 307 -4.63 16.02 25.36
C PHE A 307 -4.76 14.52 25.12
N THR A 308 -4.69 14.10 23.87
CA THR A 308 -4.70 12.69 23.45
C THR A 308 -3.40 12.33 22.76
N ILE A 309 -3.10 11.03 22.64
CA ILE A 309 -1.91 10.56 21.93
C ILE A 309 -2.01 10.93 20.43
N ASN A 310 -3.21 10.86 19.86
CA ASN A 310 -3.48 11.28 18.47
C ASN A 310 -3.18 12.77 18.22
N GLU A 311 -3.48 13.64 19.19
CA GLU A 311 -3.13 15.06 19.10
C GLU A 311 -1.62 15.27 19.14
N LEU A 312 -0.91 14.55 20.02
CA LEU A 312 0.55 14.63 20.09
C LEU A 312 1.21 14.19 18.77
N PHE A 313 0.71 13.13 18.15
CA PHE A 313 1.20 12.69 16.84
C PHE A 313 1.01 13.74 15.75
N ARG A 314 -0.12 14.45 15.71
CA ARG A 314 -0.34 15.53 14.72
C ARG A 314 0.54 16.76 14.94
N GLN A 315 0.98 17.01 16.18
CA GLN A 315 1.75 18.19 16.56
C GLN A 315 3.26 17.97 16.50
N ASN A 316 3.73 16.72 16.38
CA ASN A 316 5.14 16.39 16.38
C ASN A 316 5.51 15.65 15.09
N ALA A 317 6.57 16.11 14.42
CA ALA A 317 7.11 15.46 13.21
C ALA A 317 8.01 14.25 13.57
N VAL A 318 7.47 13.30 14.34
CA VAL A 318 8.14 12.05 14.73
C VAL A 318 7.20 10.86 14.55
N CYS A 319 7.75 9.66 14.40
CA CYS A 319 6.96 8.45 14.26
C CYS A 319 6.13 8.16 15.53
N GLU A 320 5.02 7.44 15.35
CA GLU A 320 4.04 7.17 16.39
C GLU A 320 4.65 6.39 17.56
N LEU A 321 5.57 5.45 17.29
CA LEU A 321 6.28 4.70 18.34
C LEU A 321 6.97 5.62 19.34
N LYS A 322 7.71 6.64 18.89
CA LYS A 322 8.46 7.55 19.78
C LYS A 322 7.52 8.33 20.70
N ILE A 323 6.33 8.71 20.20
CA ILE A 323 5.28 9.31 21.03
C ILE A 323 4.82 8.32 22.10
N TYR A 324 4.55 7.07 21.73
CA TYR A 324 4.11 6.03 22.67
C TYR A 324 5.17 5.72 23.73
N LEU A 325 6.45 5.62 23.35
CA LEU A 325 7.56 5.42 24.29
C LEU A 325 7.59 6.56 25.33
N VAL A 326 7.53 7.80 24.87
CA VAL A 326 7.53 8.96 25.78
C VAL A 326 6.30 8.98 26.68
N VAL A 327 5.11 8.80 26.12
CA VAL A 327 3.87 8.79 26.90
C VAL A 327 3.86 7.65 27.92
N SER A 328 4.32 6.46 27.54
CA SER A 328 4.45 5.29 28.42
C SER A 328 5.40 5.58 29.58
N GLU A 329 6.58 6.16 29.31
CA GLU A 329 7.52 6.54 30.36
C GLU A 329 6.95 7.60 31.29
N MET A 330 6.30 8.65 30.75
CA MET A 330 5.67 9.70 31.55
C MET A 330 4.51 9.18 32.41
N LEU A 331 3.74 8.20 31.93
CA LEU A 331 2.73 7.49 32.72
C LEU A 331 3.38 6.65 33.82
N ARG A 332 4.45 5.91 33.50
CA ARG A 332 5.18 5.04 34.43
C ARG A 332 5.72 5.79 35.64
N ILE A 333 6.25 7.01 35.42
CA ILE A 333 6.77 7.86 36.50
C ILE A 333 5.72 8.82 37.09
N GLY A 334 4.45 8.70 36.67
CA GLY A 334 3.33 9.45 37.24
C GLY A 334 3.32 10.95 36.90
N GLN A 335 4.04 11.37 35.85
CA GLN A 335 4.03 12.76 35.39
C GLN A 335 2.71 13.14 34.72
N ILE A 336 2.06 12.17 34.08
CA ILE A 336 0.75 12.30 33.43
C ILE A 336 -0.15 11.13 33.86
N ALA A 337 -1.47 11.29 33.72
CA ALA A 337 -2.44 10.23 33.99
C ALA A 337 -3.63 10.27 33.04
N THR A 338 -4.32 9.14 32.91
CA THR A 338 -5.60 9.02 32.20
C THR A 338 -6.72 9.71 32.97
N VAL A 339 -7.48 10.53 32.28
CA VAL A 339 -8.70 11.16 32.80
C VAL A 339 -9.85 10.19 32.57
N HIS A 340 -10.28 9.48 33.62
CA HIS A 340 -11.53 8.74 33.55
C HIS A 340 -12.71 9.73 33.53
N PRO A 341 -13.74 9.52 32.68
CA PRO A 341 -14.96 10.30 32.78
C PRO A 341 -15.56 10.05 34.17
N THR A 342 -15.67 11.10 34.98
CA THR A 342 -16.31 11.03 36.28
C THR A 342 -17.73 10.48 36.08
N PRO A 343 -18.14 9.39 36.75
CA PRO A 343 -19.55 9.03 36.73
C PRO A 343 -20.31 10.22 37.32
N GLN A 344 -21.21 10.80 36.54
CA GLN A 344 -22.14 11.81 37.04
C GLN A 344 -22.81 11.21 38.27
N LEU A 345 -22.47 11.75 39.45
CA LEU A 345 -23.26 11.54 40.65
C LEU A 345 -24.70 11.90 40.29
N ALA A 346 -25.56 10.89 40.22
CA ALA A 346 -26.98 11.07 40.31
C ALA A 346 -27.23 11.92 41.56
N LYS A 347 -27.54 13.20 41.36
CA LYS A 347 -28.06 14.07 42.42
C LYS A 347 -29.42 13.50 42.79
N ALA A 348 -29.44 12.63 43.79
CA ALA A 348 -30.59 12.44 44.65
C ALA A 348 -30.66 13.64 45.59
N SER A 349 -31.59 14.56 45.32
CA SER A 349 -32.40 15.36 46.26
C SER A 349 -33.01 16.54 45.53
#